data_AF-A0ABD8B5P2-F1
#
_entry.id   AF-A0ABD8B5P2-F1
#
_cell.length_a   1.000
_cell.length_b   1.000
_cell.length_c   1.000
_cell.angle_alpha   90.00
_cell.angle_beta   90.00
_cell.angle_gamma   90.00
#
_symmetry.space_group_name_H-M   'P 1'
#
loop_
_entity.id
_entity.type
_entity.pdbx_description
1 polymer ?
#
loop_
_entity_poly.entity_id
_entity_poly.type
_entity_poly.pdbx_seq_one_letter_code
_entity_poly.pdbx_strand_id
1 'polypeptide(L)' 'MAVTSYLLQGPRVAIRHVRRLDCDELTVLAQESAEMLRRWLGARENTVEAFESYLERFEQPHAAQGVGGVDPFTVC' A
#
# COMPACT_ATOMS: atom_id res chain seq x y z
N MET A 1 3.63 8.06 21.00
CA MET A 1 2.97 6.85 20.49
C MET A 1 2.26 7.24 19.20
N ALA A 2 2.65 6.69 18.05
CA ALA A 2 2.05 7.06 16.78
C ALA A 2 0.63 6.46 16.70
N VAL A 3 -0.38 7.33 16.69
CA VAL A 3 -1.78 6.93 16.53
C VAL A 3 -1.94 6.34 15.14
N THR A 4 -2.05 5.01 15.04
CA THR A 4 -2.47 4.35 13.80
C THR A 4 -3.96 4.63 13.60
N SER A 5 -4.27 5.57 12.73
CA SER A 5 -5.62 5.75 12.20
C SER A 5 -5.92 4.58 11.25
N TYR A 6 -6.71 3.63 11.72
CA TYR A 6 -7.27 2.60 10.85
C TYR A 6 -8.33 3.24 9.95
N LEU A 7 -8.27 2.92 8.66
CA LEU A 7 -9.27 3.34 7.66
C LEU A 7 -10.55 2.52 7.78
N LEU A 8 -10.40 1.23 8.08
CA LEU A 8 -11.50 0.30 8.31
C LEU A 8 -11.04 -0.79 9.28
N GLN A 9 -11.92 -1.24 10.18
CA GLN A 9 -11.61 -2.29 11.14
C GLN A 9 -12.78 -3.27 11.24
N GLY A 10 -12.46 -4.55 11.18
CA GLY A 10 -13.38 -5.66 11.44
C GLY A 10 -12.86 -6.59 12.54
N PRO A 11 -13.57 -7.70 12.82
CA PRO A 11 -13.23 -8.59 13.95
C PRO A 11 -11.87 -9.28 13.87
N ARG A 12 -11.30 -9.44 12.66
CA ARG A 12 -10.01 -10.13 12.43
C ARG A 12 -9.03 -9.34 11.56
N VAL A 13 -9.48 -8.28 10.92
CA VAL A 13 -8.70 -7.57 9.90
C VAL A 13 -8.87 -6.07 10.12
N ALA A 14 -7.79 -5.32 9.97
CA ALA A 14 -7.81 -3.87 9.95
C ALA A 14 -7.03 -3.36 8.75
N ILE A 15 -7.55 -2.31 8.12
CA ILE A 15 -6.94 -1.62 6.98
C ILE A 15 -6.38 -0.30 7.50
N ARG A 16 -5.12 -0.03 7.21
CA ARG A 16 -4.44 1.22 7.54
C ARG A 16 -3.46 1.59 6.45
N HIS A 17 -3.00 2.84 6.46
CA HIS A 17 -1.86 3.22 5.65
C HIS A 17 -0.61 2.45 6.07
N VAL A 18 0.15 2.02 5.06
CA VAL A 18 1.47 1.39 5.24
C VAL A 18 2.43 2.45 5.76
N ARG A 19 3.32 2.05 6.67
CA ARG A 19 4.34 2.91 7.27
C ARG A 19 5.71 2.33 6.99
N ARG A 20 6.75 3.17 7.13
CA ARG A 20 8.15 2.74 7.02
C ARG A 20 8.51 1.57 7.94
N LEU A 21 7.91 1.50 9.13
CA LEU A 21 8.14 0.42 10.08
C LEU A 21 7.70 -0.96 9.55
N ASP A 22 6.81 -1.00 8.57
CA ASP A 22 6.30 -2.25 8.00
C ASP A 22 7.19 -2.79 6.87
N CYS A 23 8.26 -2.08 6.51
CA CYS A 23 9.12 -2.41 5.36
C CYS A 23 9.71 -3.82 5.49
N ASP A 24 10.29 -4.15 6.65
CA ASP A 24 10.92 -5.46 6.88
C ASP A 24 9.91 -6.61 6.75
N GLU A 25 8.75 -6.49 7.41
CA GLU A 25 7.70 -7.50 7.37
C GLU A 25 7.17 -7.72 5.94
N LEU A 26 6.87 -6.62 5.24
CA LEU A 26 6.36 -6.68 3.87
C LEU A 26 7.40 -7.20 2.87
N THR A 27 8.68 -6.91 3.08
CA THR A 27 9.78 -7.40 2.23
C THR A 27 9.90 -8.92 2.33
N VAL A 28 9.86 -9.47 3.55
CA VAL A 28 9.90 -10.92 3.78
C VAL A 28 8.70 -11.59 3.11
N LEU A 29 7.49 -11.08 3.34
CA LEU A 29 6.27 -11.63 2.72
C LEU A 29 6.30 -11.55 1.18
N ALA A 30 6.85 -10.47 0.63
CA ALA A 30 7.01 -10.32 -0.82
C ALA A 30 7.99 -11.35 -1.39
N GLN A 31 9.07 -11.67 -0.67
CA GLN A 31 10.02 -12.69 -1.08
C GLN A 31 9.43 -14.11 -1.00
N GLU A 32 8.73 -14.44 0.08
CA GLU A 32 8.05 -15.73 0.26
C GLU A 32 6.96 -15.98 -0.80
N SER A 33 6.25 -14.92 -1.19
CA SER A 33 5.16 -14.99 -2.17
C SER A 33 5.61 -14.77 -3.61
N ALA A 34 6.88 -14.42 -3.86
CA ALA A 34 7.38 -14.00 -5.17
C ALA A 34 7.15 -15.06 -6.25
N GLU A 35 7.47 -16.33 -5.96
CA GLU A 35 7.31 -17.41 -6.93
C GLU A 35 5.84 -17.65 -7.27
N MET A 36 4.97 -17.67 -6.25
CA MET A 36 3.53 -17.85 -6.40
C MET A 36 2.90 -16.72 -7.22
N LEU A 37 3.31 -15.47 -6.97
CA LEU A 37 2.70 -14.29 -7.55
C LEU A 37 3.30 -13.88 -8.91
N ARG A 38 4.45 -14.44 -9.30
CA ARG A 38 5.20 -14.09 -10.52
C ARG A 38 4.34 -14.08 -11.79
N ARG A 39 3.38 -15.00 -11.91
CA ARG A 39 2.48 -15.09 -13.08
C ARG A 39 1.56 -13.88 -13.23
N TRP A 40 1.20 -13.24 -12.12
CA TRP A 40 0.17 -12.20 -12.07
C TRP A 40 0.75 -10.80 -11.91
N LEU A 41 1.81 -10.66 -11.10
CA LEU A 41 2.37 -9.36 -10.72
C LEU A 41 3.66 -9.00 -11.48
N GLY A 42 4.19 -9.90 -12.32
CA GLY A 42 5.47 -9.70 -12.98
C GLY A 42 6.65 -9.70 -11.99
N ALA A 43 7.80 -9.20 -12.43
CA ALA A 43 8.96 -9.02 -11.55
C ALA A 43 8.74 -7.77 -10.70
N ARG A 44 8.59 -7.96 -9.38
CA ARG A 44 8.52 -6.87 -8.40
C ARG A 44 9.91 -6.58 -7.85
N GLU A 45 10.28 -5.31 -7.79
CA GLU A 45 11.47 -4.88 -7.07
C GLU A 45 11.20 -4.92 -5.55
N ASN A 46 12.05 -5.64 -4.81
CA ASN A 46 11.95 -5.81 -3.36
C ASN A 46 13.02 -4.99 -2.62
N THR A 47 13.39 -3.83 -3.16
CA THR A 47 14.38 -2.93 -2.56
C THR A 47 13.71 -1.92 -1.63
N VAL A 48 14.46 -1.42 -0.64
CA VAL A 48 13.96 -0.41 0.30
C VAL A 48 13.64 0.88 -0.43
N GLU A 49 14.43 1.25 -1.44
CA GLU A 49 14.26 2.45 -2.25
C GLU A 49 12.96 2.41 -3.06
N ALA A 50 12.61 1.24 -3.62
CA ALA A 50 11.34 1.04 -4.31
C ALA A 50 10.15 1.13 -3.33
N PHE A 51 10.33 0.66 -2.10
CA PHE A 51 9.33 0.77 -1.04
C PHE A 51 9.12 2.21 -0.57
N GLU A 52 10.20 2.97 -0.37
CA GLU A 52 10.12 4.39 0.00
C GLU A 52 9.45 5.21 -1.10
N SER A 53 9.83 5.00 -2.36
CA SER A 53 9.19 5.64 -3.52
C SER A 53 7.70 5.30 -3.61
N TYR A 54 7.32 4.06 -3.26
CA TYR A 54 5.93 3.65 -3.17
C TYR A 54 5.21 4.41 -2.05
N LEU A 55 5.79 4.54 -0.86
CA LEU A 55 5.18 5.29 0.25
C LEU A 55 4.98 6.77 -0.09
N GLU A 56 5.97 7.42 -0.71
CA GLU A 56 5.86 8.83 -1.12
C GLU A 56 4.64 9.07 -2.02
N ARG A 57 4.30 8.11 -2.88
CA ARG A 57 3.10 8.20 -3.72
C ARG A 57 1.79 8.23 -2.93
N PHE A 58 1.72 7.55 -1.77
CA PHE A 58 0.52 7.57 -0.90
C PHE A 58 0.51 8.71 0.11
N GLU A 59 1.68 9.26 0.44
CA GLU A 59 1.80 10.44 1.30
C GLU A 59 1.54 11.74 0.53
N GLN A 60 1.60 11.72 -0.80
CA GLN A 60 1.11 12.83 -1.61
C GLN A 60 -0.39 13.02 -1.32
N PRO A 61 -0.83 14.19 -0.83
CA PRO A 61 -2.25 14.48 -0.77
C PRO A 61 -2.76 14.31 -2.20
N HIS A 62 -3.69 13.38 -2.39
CA HIS A 62 -4.53 13.38 -3.58
C HIS A 62 -5.21 14.74 -3.52
N ALA A 63 -4.64 15.74 -4.19
CA ALA A 63 -5.10 17.10 -4.09
C ALA A 63 -6.57 17.04 -4.49
N ALA A 64 -7.44 17.35 -3.55
CA ALA A 64 -8.81 17.69 -3.79
C ALA A 64 -8.79 18.95 -4.66
N GLN A 65 -8.58 18.78 -5.96
CA GLN A 65 -8.96 19.75 -6.96
C GLN A 65 -10.36 19.35 -7.38
N GLY A 66 -11.35 19.99 -6.75
CA GLY A 66 -12.72 19.89 -7.17
C GLY A 66 -12.87 20.39 -8.61
N VAL A 67 -13.08 19.46 -9.54
CA VAL A 67 -13.87 19.68 -10.75
C VAL A 67 -14.57 18.36 -11.06
N GLY A 68 -15.89 18.31 -10.83
CA GLY A 68 -16.80 17.33 -11.42
C GLY A 68 -16.61 15.87 -10.97
N GLY A 69 -17.58 15.38 -10.19
CA GLY A 69 -17.56 14.03 -9.66
C GLY A 69 -17.36 12.95 -10.71
N VAL A 70 -16.44 12.03 -10.40
CA VAL A 70 -16.52 10.60 -10.66
C VAL A 70 -15.52 9.94 -9.71
N ASP A 71 -16.04 9.26 -8.69
CA ASP A 71 -15.25 8.45 -7.76
C ASP A 71 -14.47 7.36 -8.52
N PRO A 72 -13.12 7.32 -8.46
CA PRO A 72 -12.33 6.30 -9.15
C PRO A 72 -12.34 4.94 -8.44
N PHE A 73 -13.09 4.78 -7.34
CA PHE A 73 -13.24 3.51 -6.62
C PHE A 73 -14.48 2.70 -7.03
N THR A 74 -15.23 3.16 -8.05
CA THR A 74 -16.24 2.34 -8.71
C THR A 74 -15.65 1.80 -10.01
N VAL A 75 -15.40 0.49 -10.04
CA VAL A 75 -14.98 -0.34 -11.20
C VAL A 75 -13.47 -0.50 -11.39
N CYS A 76 -12.88 -1.47 -10.67
CA CYS A 76 -12.26 -2.70 -11.19
C CYS A 76 -11.38 -3.34 -10.10
#